data_AF-A0A6I3W4I1-F1
#
_entry.id   AF-A0A6I3W4I1-F1
#
_cell.length_a   1.000
_cell.length_b   1.000
_cell.length_c   1.000
_cell.angle_alpha   90.00
_cell.angle_beta   90.00
_cell.angle_gamma   90.00
#
_symmetry.space_group_name_H-M   'P 1'
#
loop_
_entity.id
_entity.type
_entity.pdbx_description
1 polymer ?
#
loop_
_entity_poly.entity_id
_entity_poly.type
_entity_poly.pdbx_seq_one_letter_code
_entity_poly.pdbx_strand_id
1 'polypeptide(L)'
;MARPAYRLLAHSLWDLVPIALGLAHFAFVIWLVLAFHSLSWWAIVPLALVYAVSLSWSINSISHNQIHNAYFTQAWMNRGFDLLLSVTIGFSQTLYRDIHNRHHRGNSDLPGPNGQTIDPLSIYLRGKDGQPENPWAYTFLSFFRDDPKPFYEEMKRKRPADARWVKVEIYVTVAFYIALAFYNWQAVLWLLPFWYLGQCLSSLNGYYEHFGGNPGLPIAWGVSAYGVLYNLIWMNNGYHAEHHYRPKMHWTKMKVFHREIAQQQREAGVKVIPVSHGLGFLVAHRKN
;
A
#
# COMPACT_ATOMS: atom_id res chain seq x y z
N MET A 1 -22.17 3.09 29.07
CA MET A 1 -22.25 2.30 27.83
C MET A 1 -21.42 1.04 28.02
N ALA A 2 -22.00 -0.14 27.81
CA ALA A 2 -21.29 -1.41 27.93
C ALA A 2 -20.10 -1.44 26.95
N ARG A 3 -18.89 -1.73 27.45
CA ARG A 3 -17.69 -1.87 26.60
C ARG A 3 -17.93 -3.07 25.66
N PRO A 4 -17.80 -2.91 24.34
CA PRO A 4 -18.06 -4.01 23.43
C PRO A 4 -17.07 -5.17 23.66
N ALA A 5 -17.50 -6.39 23.29
CA ALA A 5 -16.79 -7.65 23.57
C ALA A 5 -15.40 -7.79 22.92
N TYR A 6 -15.00 -6.87 22.03
CA TYR A 6 -13.73 -6.92 21.31
C TYR A 6 -12.63 -6.06 21.96
N ARG A 7 -12.35 -6.19 23.26
CA ARG A 7 -11.31 -5.39 23.98
C ARG A 7 -9.93 -5.32 23.28
N LEU A 8 -9.63 -6.28 22.41
CA LEU A 8 -8.38 -6.37 21.65
C LEU A 8 -8.37 -5.60 20.33
N LEU A 9 -9.53 -5.36 19.68
CA LEU A 9 -9.62 -4.68 18.38
C LEU A 9 -9.91 -3.20 18.56
N ALA A 10 -9.25 -2.35 17.77
CA ALA A 10 -9.29 -0.91 17.96
C ALA A 10 -10.58 -0.27 17.43
N HIS A 11 -11.14 -0.77 16.32
CA HIS A 11 -12.24 -0.11 15.63
C HIS A 11 -13.48 -0.98 15.54
N SER A 12 -13.35 -2.23 15.10
CA SER A 12 -14.51 -3.10 14.85
C SER A 12 -14.16 -4.58 14.77
N LEU A 13 -15.17 -5.46 14.79
CA LEU A 13 -14.97 -6.89 14.47
C LEU A 13 -14.46 -7.12 13.05
N TRP A 14 -14.68 -6.17 12.13
CA TRP A 14 -14.15 -6.26 10.76
C TRP A 14 -12.64 -6.15 10.70
N ASP A 15 -11.97 -5.68 11.76
CA ASP A 15 -10.51 -5.63 11.85
C ASP A 15 -9.91 -7.05 11.80
N LEU A 16 -10.68 -8.08 12.18
CA LEU A 16 -10.28 -9.48 12.04
C LEU A 16 -10.04 -9.91 10.59
N VAL A 17 -10.73 -9.28 9.63
CA VAL A 17 -10.60 -9.62 8.20
C VAL A 17 -9.19 -9.33 7.69
N PRO A 18 -8.67 -8.08 7.71
CA PRO A 18 -7.31 -7.82 7.27
C PRO A 18 -6.26 -8.52 8.15
N ILE A 19 -6.51 -8.75 9.44
CA ILE A 19 -5.61 -9.54 10.29
C ILE A 19 -5.49 -10.98 9.76
N ALA A 20 -6.62 -11.67 9.55
CA ALA A 20 -6.64 -13.05 9.06
C ALA A 20 -6.04 -13.16 7.65
N LEU A 21 -6.33 -12.19 6.78
CA LEU A 21 -5.77 -12.16 5.43
C LEU A 21 -4.26 -11.88 5.44
N GLY A 22 -3.76 -11.04 6.35
CA GLY A 22 -2.32 -10.83 6.52
C GLY A 22 -1.61 -12.10 6.99
N LEU A 23 -2.19 -12.83 7.94
CA LEU A 23 -1.69 -14.14 8.39
C LEU A 23 -1.72 -15.18 7.26
N ALA A 24 -2.81 -15.23 6.49
CA ALA A 24 -2.94 -16.13 5.35
C ALA A 24 -1.91 -15.82 4.26
N HIS A 25 -1.67 -14.54 3.97
CA HIS A 25 -0.65 -14.13 3.01
C HIS A 25 0.76 -14.51 3.49
N PHE A 26 1.09 -14.29 4.76
CA PHE A 26 2.35 -14.75 5.34
C PHE A 26 2.54 -16.27 5.23
N ALA A 27 1.50 -17.04 5.60
CA ALA A 27 1.51 -18.49 5.46
C ALA A 27 1.65 -18.93 3.99
N PHE A 28 1.03 -18.22 3.05
CA PHE A 28 1.13 -18.48 1.63
C PHE A 28 2.56 -18.30 1.12
N VAL A 29 3.28 -17.25 1.55
CA VAL A 29 4.71 -17.05 1.20
C VAL A 29 5.56 -18.23 1.66
N ILE A 30 5.39 -18.67 2.91
CA ILE A 30 6.11 -19.83 3.45
C ILE A 30 5.76 -21.09 2.63
N TRP A 31 4.47 -21.33 2.41
CA TRP A 31 4.00 -22.50 1.69
C TRP A 31 4.54 -22.58 0.27
N LEU A 32 4.61 -21.47 -0.47
CA LEU A 32 5.18 -21.45 -1.82
C LEU A 32 6.63 -21.94 -1.85
N VAL A 33 7.44 -21.58 -0.85
CA VAL A 33 8.84 -22.02 -0.74
C VAL A 33 8.93 -23.49 -0.34
N LEU A 34 8.11 -23.93 0.61
CA LEU A 34 8.10 -25.31 1.10
C LEU A 34 7.59 -26.29 0.05
N ALA A 35 6.54 -25.92 -0.69
CA ALA A 35 5.89 -26.76 -1.68
C ALA A 35 6.53 -26.68 -3.07
N PHE A 36 7.49 -25.78 -3.29
CA PHE A 36 8.05 -25.45 -4.61
C PHE A 36 8.37 -26.68 -5.48
N HIS A 37 9.11 -27.66 -4.95
CA HIS A 37 9.53 -28.85 -5.69
C HIS A 37 8.42 -29.90 -5.88
N SER A 38 7.32 -29.78 -5.13
CA SER A 38 6.15 -30.66 -5.25
C SER A 38 5.11 -30.13 -6.24
N LEU A 39 5.23 -28.87 -6.65
CA LEU A 39 4.29 -28.22 -7.56
C LEU A 39 4.77 -28.39 -9.01
N SER A 40 3.83 -28.74 -9.89
CA SER A 40 4.10 -28.71 -11.33
C SER A 40 4.23 -27.28 -11.83
N TRP A 41 4.85 -27.09 -12.99
CA TRP A 41 4.94 -25.79 -13.67
C TRP A 41 3.57 -25.12 -13.87
N TRP A 42 2.54 -25.92 -14.16
CA TRP A 42 1.17 -25.46 -14.32
C TRP A 42 0.51 -24.97 -13.04
N ALA A 43 1.00 -25.39 -11.87
CA ALA A 43 0.53 -24.90 -10.59
C ALA A 43 1.36 -23.71 -10.10
N ILE A 44 2.69 -23.82 -10.11
CA ILE A 44 3.57 -22.81 -9.51
C ILE A 44 3.52 -21.46 -10.24
N VAL A 45 3.38 -21.42 -11.56
CA VAL A 45 3.32 -20.16 -12.32
C VAL A 45 2.07 -19.35 -11.98
N PRO A 46 0.84 -19.90 -12.06
CA PRO A 46 -0.35 -19.17 -11.58
C PRO A 46 -0.26 -18.76 -10.11
N LEU A 47 0.26 -19.64 -9.24
CA LEU A 47 0.40 -19.32 -7.82
C LEU A 47 1.41 -18.19 -7.56
N ALA A 48 2.46 -18.09 -8.36
CA ALA A 48 3.43 -17.00 -8.28
C ALA A 48 2.85 -15.67 -8.81
N LEU A 49 1.97 -15.72 -9.81
CA LEU A 49 1.20 -14.54 -10.22
C LEU A 49 0.21 -14.11 -9.12
N VAL A 50 -0.45 -15.07 -8.47
CA VAL A 50 -1.29 -14.79 -7.30
C VAL A 50 -0.45 -14.18 -6.17
N TYR A 51 0.78 -14.64 -5.96
CA TYR A 51 1.71 -14.03 -5.01
C TYR A 51 2.04 -12.58 -5.37
N ALA A 52 2.37 -12.29 -6.63
CA ALA A 52 2.62 -10.92 -7.09
C ALA A 52 1.40 -10.00 -6.84
N VAL A 53 0.19 -10.47 -7.19
CA VAL A 53 -1.05 -9.73 -6.93
C VAL A 53 -1.30 -9.57 -5.43
N SER A 54 -1.02 -10.61 -4.63
CA SER A 54 -1.20 -10.59 -3.16
C SER A 54 -0.27 -9.59 -2.49
N LEU A 55 0.94 -9.38 -3.01
CA LEU A 55 1.84 -8.31 -2.55
C LEU A 55 1.24 -6.92 -2.77
N SER A 56 0.82 -6.60 -4.01
CA SER A 56 0.16 -5.32 -4.30
C SER A 56 -1.10 -5.15 -3.46
N TRP A 57 -1.94 -6.18 -3.36
CA TRP A 57 -3.14 -6.17 -2.53
C TRP A 57 -2.83 -5.94 -1.04
N SER A 58 -1.81 -6.62 -0.50
CA SER A 58 -1.40 -6.43 0.89
C SER A 58 -0.88 -5.01 1.11
N ILE A 59 -0.03 -4.48 0.23
CA ILE A 59 0.54 -3.14 0.34
C ILE A 59 -0.58 -2.09 0.32
N ASN A 60 -1.44 -2.12 -0.71
CA ASN A 60 -2.49 -1.11 -0.93
C ASN A 60 -3.73 -1.30 -0.06
N SER A 61 -3.87 -2.40 0.68
CA SER A 61 -5.08 -2.63 1.49
C SER A 61 -4.75 -3.05 2.92
N ILE A 62 -4.18 -4.24 3.15
CA ILE A 62 -3.97 -4.75 4.53
C ILE A 62 -2.98 -3.87 5.29
N SER A 63 -1.80 -3.67 4.69
CA SER A 63 -0.71 -2.86 5.22
C SER A 63 -1.07 -1.38 5.23
N HIS A 64 -1.71 -0.89 4.16
CA HIS A 64 -2.17 0.50 4.07
C HIS A 64 -3.16 0.84 5.18
N ASN A 65 -4.19 0.02 5.41
CA ASN A 65 -5.14 0.25 6.48
C ASN A 65 -4.48 0.18 7.87
N GLN A 66 -3.53 -0.75 8.09
CA GLN A 66 -2.82 -0.88 9.37
C GLN A 66 -1.98 0.36 9.71
N ILE A 67 -1.33 1.00 8.72
CA ILE A 67 -0.50 2.19 9.00
C ILE A 67 -1.31 3.44 9.35
N HIS A 68 -2.58 3.49 8.93
CA HIS A 68 -3.52 4.57 9.27
C HIS A 68 -4.35 4.29 10.51
N ASN A 69 -4.84 3.06 10.61
CA ASN A 69 -5.81 2.61 11.60
C ASN A 69 -5.34 1.26 12.15
N ALA A 70 -4.47 1.31 13.14
CA ALA A 70 -3.89 0.13 13.76
C ALA A 70 -5.00 -0.80 14.30
N TYR A 71 -4.98 -2.08 13.92
CA TYR A 71 -6.10 -2.99 14.17
C TYR A 71 -6.28 -3.38 15.64
N PHE A 72 -5.22 -3.32 16.44
CA PHE A 72 -5.27 -3.73 17.85
C PHE A 72 -5.31 -2.53 18.80
N THR A 73 -5.97 -2.67 19.95
CA THR A 73 -5.90 -1.66 21.03
C THR A 73 -4.53 -1.62 21.69
N GLN A 74 -3.81 -2.76 21.72
CA GLN A 74 -2.52 -2.90 22.37
C GLN A 74 -1.37 -2.60 21.41
N ALA A 75 -0.51 -1.65 21.77
CA ALA A 75 0.60 -1.21 20.93
C ALA A 75 1.58 -2.35 20.54
N TRP A 76 1.84 -3.29 21.46
CA TRP A 76 2.75 -4.40 21.20
C TRP A 76 2.19 -5.41 20.16
N MET A 77 0.87 -5.60 20.13
CA MET A 77 0.22 -6.45 19.12
C MET A 77 0.33 -5.82 17.73
N ASN A 78 0.15 -4.50 17.64
CA ASN A 78 0.37 -3.77 16.39
C ASN A 78 1.84 -3.84 15.96
N ARG A 79 2.80 -3.76 16.88
CA ARG A 79 4.23 -3.96 16.54
C ARG A 79 4.50 -5.36 16.00
N GLY A 80 3.93 -6.39 16.62
CA GLY A 80 4.03 -7.76 16.14
C GLY A 80 3.40 -7.96 14.75
N PHE A 81 2.24 -7.34 14.51
CA PHE A 81 1.57 -7.42 13.22
C PHE A 81 2.27 -6.58 12.14
N ASP A 82 2.78 -5.38 12.47
CA ASP A 82 3.64 -4.56 11.60
C ASP A 82 4.88 -5.36 11.18
N LEU A 83 5.50 -6.11 12.10
CA LEU A 83 6.63 -7.00 11.79
C LEU A 83 6.24 -8.14 10.85
N LEU A 84 5.12 -8.81 11.11
CA LEU A 84 4.61 -9.86 10.22
C LEU A 84 4.36 -9.34 8.80
N LEU A 85 3.71 -8.19 8.68
CA LEU A 85 3.49 -7.54 7.39
C LEU A 85 4.81 -7.15 6.73
N SER A 86 5.78 -6.65 7.50
CA SER A 86 7.09 -6.27 6.98
C SER A 86 7.85 -7.45 6.37
N VAL A 87 7.79 -8.61 7.03
CA VAL A 87 8.37 -9.86 6.52
C VAL A 87 7.63 -10.32 5.27
N THR A 88 6.29 -10.26 5.29
CA THR A 88 5.43 -10.71 4.19
C THR A 88 5.64 -9.88 2.91
N ILE A 89 5.68 -8.54 3.02
CA ILE A 89 5.78 -7.65 1.86
C ILE A 89 7.22 -7.32 1.45
N GLY A 90 8.19 -7.55 2.34
CA GLY A 90 9.62 -7.39 2.05
C GLY A 90 10.21 -6.00 2.33
N PHE A 91 9.49 -5.14 3.06
CA PHE A 91 10.00 -3.84 3.52
C PHE A 91 9.39 -3.43 4.87
N SER A 92 10.00 -2.46 5.55
CA SER A 92 9.57 -2.00 6.89
C SER A 92 8.21 -1.30 6.88
N GLN A 93 7.24 -1.81 7.65
CA GLN A 93 5.94 -1.14 7.88
C GLN A 93 6.09 0.18 8.62
N THR A 94 7.03 0.27 9.55
CA THR A 94 7.25 1.52 10.30
C THR A 94 7.78 2.63 9.40
N LEU A 95 8.64 2.31 8.44
CA LEU A 95 9.14 3.25 7.45
C LEU A 95 8.08 3.58 6.40
N TYR A 96 7.32 2.58 5.95
CA TYR A 96 6.17 2.79 5.08
C TYR A 96 5.17 3.77 5.68
N ARG A 97 4.84 3.63 6.98
CA ARG A 97 3.98 4.59 7.70
C ARG A 97 4.51 6.02 7.67
N ASP A 98 5.82 6.26 7.78
CA ASP A 98 6.38 7.62 7.71
C ASP A 98 6.28 8.21 6.29
N ILE A 99 6.71 7.43 5.30
CA ILE A 99 6.71 7.84 3.89
C ILE A 99 5.28 8.09 3.43
N HIS A 100 4.36 7.19 3.74
CA HIS A 100 2.97 7.31 3.36
C HIS A 100 2.26 8.49 4.05
N ASN A 101 2.62 8.82 5.30
CA ASN A 101 2.15 10.06 5.94
C ASN A 101 2.74 11.33 5.30
N ARG A 102 3.89 11.27 4.61
CA ARG A 102 4.39 12.39 3.76
C ARG A 102 3.58 12.47 2.48
N HIS A 103 3.28 11.32 1.90
CA HIS A 103 2.42 11.22 0.73
C HIS A 103 1.04 11.84 0.96
N HIS A 104 0.39 11.60 2.11
CA HIS A 104 -0.86 12.30 2.46
C HIS A 104 -0.73 13.81 2.64
N ARG A 105 0.48 14.30 2.99
CA ARG A 105 0.72 15.74 3.19
C ARG A 105 0.99 16.48 1.88
N GLY A 106 1.72 15.87 0.96
CA GLY A 106 2.01 16.46 -0.36
C GLY A 106 0.94 16.13 -1.40
N ASN A 107 0.35 14.94 -1.31
CA ASN A 107 -0.74 14.46 -2.13
C ASN A 107 -0.47 14.59 -3.63
N SER A 108 0.57 13.91 -4.12
CA SER A 108 1.03 14.01 -5.49
C SER A 108 1.18 15.46 -5.96
N ASP A 109 1.81 16.30 -5.12
CA ASP A 109 2.10 17.70 -5.46
C ASP A 109 3.04 17.80 -6.67
N LEU A 110 2.92 18.93 -7.37
CA LEU A 110 3.86 19.31 -8.41
C LEU A 110 5.21 19.69 -7.78
N PRO A 111 6.34 19.42 -8.46
CA PRO A 111 7.64 19.87 -7.98
C PRO A 111 7.68 21.39 -7.76
N GLY A 112 8.23 21.79 -6.61
CA GLY A 112 8.50 23.19 -6.30
C GLY A 112 9.70 23.76 -7.07
N PRO A 113 10.12 25.00 -6.78
CA PRO A 113 11.23 25.67 -7.48
C PRO A 113 12.58 24.93 -7.41
N ASN A 114 12.77 24.07 -6.40
CA ASN A 114 13.97 23.23 -6.23
C ASN A 114 13.87 21.87 -6.94
N GLY A 115 12.81 21.62 -7.71
CA GLY A 115 12.56 20.35 -8.39
C GLY A 115 12.18 19.19 -7.48
N GLN A 116 11.80 19.47 -6.22
CA GLN A 116 11.39 18.46 -5.24
C GLN A 116 9.90 18.60 -4.90
N THR A 117 9.30 17.50 -4.46
CA THR A 117 7.93 17.43 -3.96
C THR A 117 7.91 17.21 -2.44
N ILE A 118 6.82 17.59 -1.79
CA ILE A 118 6.52 17.20 -0.41
C ILE A 118 6.19 15.71 -0.36
N ASP A 119 5.41 15.23 -1.32
CA ASP A 119 5.08 13.82 -1.49
C ASP A 119 6.22 13.10 -2.22
N PRO A 120 6.98 12.22 -1.54
CA PRO A 120 8.06 11.48 -2.18
C PRO A 120 7.59 10.48 -3.23
N LEU A 121 6.29 10.12 -3.21
CA LEU A 121 5.65 9.20 -4.15
C LEU A 121 4.91 9.93 -5.26
N SER A 122 5.01 11.27 -5.34
CA SER A 122 4.28 12.07 -6.32
C SER A 122 4.53 11.58 -7.74
N ILE A 123 3.44 11.33 -8.47
CA ILE A 123 3.51 10.97 -9.89
C ILE A 123 4.08 12.12 -10.74
N TYR A 124 4.22 13.33 -10.20
CA TYR A 124 4.78 14.49 -10.88
C TYR A 124 6.26 14.73 -10.56
N LEU A 125 6.84 14.05 -9.57
CA LEU A 125 8.24 14.27 -9.13
C LEU A 125 9.24 14.14 -10.29
N ARG A 126 8.99 13.20 -11.21
CA ARG A 126 9.81 12.97 -12.42
C ARG A 126 9.03 13.25 -13.71
N GLY A 127 7.93 13.98 -13.58
CA GLY A 127 7.15 14.51 -14.68
C GLY A 127 7.90 15.58 -15.46
N LYS A 128 7.36 15.97 -16.62
CA LYS A 128 7.88 17.07 -17.45
C LYS A 128 6.75 18.01 -17.80
N ASP A 129 7.03 19.31 -17.86
CA ASP A 129 6.07 20.34 -18.29
C ASP A 129 4.75 20.31 -17.50
N GLY A 130 4.82 20.03 -16.20
CA GLY A 130 3.65 19.90 -15.31
C GLY A 130 2.81 18.64 -15.54
N GLN A 131 3.20 17.76 -16.47
CA GLN A 131 2.57 16.47 -16.70
C GLN A 131 3.12 15.41 -15.75
N PRO A 132 2.32 14.43 -15.33
CA PRO A 132 2.81 13.31 -14.54
C PRO A 132 3.81 12.46 -15.36
N GLU A 133 4.66 11.74 -14.65
CA GLU A 133 5.60 10.78 -15.22
C GLU A 133 4.84 9.73 -16.08
N ASN A 134 5.53 9.16 -17.08
CA ASN A 134 5.01 8.00 -17.80
C ASN A 134 4.64 6.86 -16.82
N PRO A 135 3.44 6.25 -16.94
CA PRO A 135 2.96 5.25 -15.98
C PRO A 135 3.86 4.02 -15.89
N TRP A 136 4.49 3.60 -17.00
CA TRP A 136 5.38 2.43 -17.01
C TRP A 136 6.74 2.73 -16.40
N ALA A 137 7.27 3.93 -16.65
CA ALA A 137 8.49 4.39 -15.97
C ALA A 137 8.26 4.46 -14.46
N TYR A 138 7.14 5.04 -14.01
CA TYR A 138 6.76 5.04 -12.60
C TYR A 138 6.64 3.60 -12.05
N THR A 139 5.87 2.75 -12.73
CA THR A 139 5.60 1.38 -12.32
C THR A 139 6.87 0.53 -12.13
N PHE A 140 7.78 0.55 -13.10
CA PHE A 140 8.95 -0.32 -13.12
C PHE A 140 10.23 0.32 -12.59
N LEU A 141 10.32 1.64 -12.45
CA LEU A 141 11.56 2.27 -11.99
C LEU A 141 11.46 2.84 -10.58
N SER A 142 10.27 3.08 -10.00
CA SER A 142 10.18 3.68 -8.65
C SER A 142 10.87 2.84 -7.59
N PHE A 143 10.74 1.50 -7.63
CA PHE A 143 11.45 0.60 -6.71
C PHE A 143 12.97 0.85 -6.65
N PHE A 144 13.60 1.21 -7.77
CA PHE A 144 15.04 1.46 -7.85
C PHE A 144 15.43 2.92 -7.59
N ARG A 145 14.48 3.85 -7.68
CA ARG A 145 14.73 5.30 -7.64
C ARG A 145 14.29 5.94 -6.32
N ASP A 146 13.43 5.27 -5.58
CA ASP A 146 12.95 5.76 -4.29
C ASP A 146 14.06 5.58 -3.25
N ASP A 147 14.51 6.68 -2.66
CA ASP A 147 15.53 6.69 -1.62
C ASP A 147 14.90 6.87 -0.24
N PRO A 148 14.79 5.80 0.57
CA PRO A 148 14.23 5.91 1.91
C PRO A 148 15.18 6.54 2.93
N LYS A 149 16.47 6.71 2.59
CA LYS A 149 17.52 7.12 3.54
C LYS A 149 17.27 8.50 4.16
N PRO A 150 16.90 9.56 3.41
CA PRO A 150 16.63 10.86 4.00
C PRO A 150 15.48 10.80 5.03
N PHE A 151 14.44 10.02 4.75
CA PHE A 151 13.29 9.85 5.64
C PHE A 151 13.65 9.06 6.89
N TYR A 152 14.47 8.02 6.75
CA TYR A 152 15.00 7.27 7.88
C TYR A 152 15.91 8.12 8.78
N GLU A 153 16.82 8.93 8.23
CA GLU A 153 17.68 9.79 9.05
C GLU A 153 16.88 10.86 9.79
N GLU A 154 15.84 11.42 9.16
CA GLU A 154 14.91 12.31 9.84
C GLU A 154 14.14 11.59 10.96
N MET A 155 13.65 10.37 10.71
CA MET A 155 12.98 9.54 11.71
C MET A 155 13.93 9.21 12.87
N LYS A 156 15.18 8.86 12.59
CA LYS A 156 16.19 8.56 13.61
C LYS A 156 16.43 9.76 14.52
N ARG A 157 16.43 10.98 13.97
CA ARG A 157 16.56 12.21 14.75
C ARG A 157 15.31 12.54 15.57
N LYS A 158 14.11 12.42 14.99
CA LYS A 158 12.84 12.87 15.63
C LYS A 158 12.15 11.79 16.47
N ARG A 159 12.27 10.52 16.09
CA ARG A 159 11.58 9.34 16.63
C ARG A 159 12.56 8.15 16.72
N PRO A 160 13.60 8.23 17.56
CA PRO A 160 14.68 7.24 17.60
C PRO A 160 14.21 5.81 17.96
N ALA A 161 13.13 5.67 18.73
CA ALA A 161 12.54 4.36 19.03
C ALA A 161 11.94 3.70 17.78
N ASP A 162 11.27 4.48 16.92
CA ASP A 162 10.75 3.98 15.65
C ASP A 162 11.88 3.60 14.70
N ALA A 163 12.94 4.41 14.63
CA ALA A 163 14.10 4.08 13.80
C ALA A 163 14.82 2.80 14.26
N ARG A 164 14.91 2.55 15.56
CA ARG A 164 15.40 1.25 16.08
C ARG A 164 14.47 0.11 15.67
N TRP A 165 13.16 0.32 15.71
CA TRP A 165 12.20 -0.70 15.28
C TRP A 165 12.24 -0.98 13.78
N VAL A 166 12.45 0.04 12.93
CA VAL A 166 12.72 -0.14 11.49
C VAL A 166 13.90 -1.09 11.27
N LYS A 167 14.97 -0.96 12.05
CA LYS A 167 16.10 -1.90 11.98
C LYS A 167 15.70 -3.33 12.36
N VAL A 168 14.88 -3.49 13.40
CA VAL A 168 14.35 -4.81 13.78
C VAL A 168 13.54 -5.41 12.63
N GLU A 169 12.61 -4.65 12.05
CA GLU A 169 11.82 -5.10 10.89
C GLU A 169 12.73 -5.52 9.72
N ILE A 170 13.72 -4.69 9.35
CA ILE A 170 14.66 -5.01 8.26
C ILE A 170 15.48 -6.26 8.58
N TYR A 171 16.09 -6.36 9.78
CA TYR A 171 16.94 -7.51 10.11
C TYR A 171 16.15 -8.81 10.20
N VAL A 172 14.93 -8.79 10.76
CA VAL A 172 14.08 -9.97 10.80
C VAL A 172 13.62 -10.36 9.40
N THR A 173 13.23 -9.40 8.55
CA THR A 173 12.89 -9.69 7.14
C THR A 173 14.07 -10.31 6.40
N VAL A 174 15.28 -9.74 6.51
CA VAL A 174 16.48 -10.29 5.87
C VAL A 174 16.81 -11.68 6.41
N ALA A 175 16.80 -11.87 7.73
CA ALA A 175 17.08 -13.17 8.34
C ALA A 175 16.05 -14.23 7.92
N PHE A 176 14.77 -13.86 7.81
CA PHE A 176 13.71 -14.74 7.33
C PHE A 176 13.96 -15.20 5.90
N TYR A 177 14.22 -14.29 4.96
CA TYR A 177 14.48 -14.69 3.57
C TYR A 177 15.81 -15.43 3.39
N ILE A 178 16.84 -15.13 4.21
CA ILE A 178 18.07 -15.93 4.28
C ILE A 178 17.77 -17.35 4.77
N ALA A 179 16.96 -17.52 5.82
CA ALA A 179 16.57 -18.84 6.31
C ALA A 179 15.77 -19.62 5.25
N LEU A 180 14.84 -18.98 4.55
CA LEU A 180 14.12 -19.58 3.41
C LEU A 180 15.08 -19.96 2.28
N ALA A 181 16.10 -19.15 1.98
CA ALA A 181 17.08 -19.46 0.95
C ALA A 181 18.01 -20.61 1.36
N PHE A 182 18.41 -20.69 2.64
CA PHE A 182 19.13 -21.86 3.16
C PHE A 182 18.31 -23.15 3.03
N TYR A 183 16.99 -23.07 3.24
CA TYR A 183 16.09 -24.20 3.04
C TYR A 183 15.91 -24.53 1.54
N ASN A 184 15.62 -23.54 0.70
CA ASN A 184 15.36 -23.72 -0.73
C ASN A 184 15.67 -22.44 -1.54
N TRP A 185 16.95 -22.23 -1.85
CA TRP A 185 17.42 -21.07 -2.60
C TRP A 185 16.84 -20.99 -4.02
N GLN A 186 16.55 -22.13 -4.65
CA GLN A 186 15.95 -22.18 -5.99
C GLN A 186 14.55 -21.57 -5.98
N ALA A 187 13.73 -21.93 -4.99
CA ALA A 187 12.40 -21.33 -4.82
C ALA A 187 12.48 -19.82 -4.57
N VAL A 188 13.38 -19.38 -3.68
CA VAL A 188 13.54 -17.95 -3.35
C VAL A 188 13.96 -17.14 -4.58
N LEU A 189 14.98 -17.60 -5.33
CA LEU A 189 15.41 -16.92 -6.55
C LEU A 189 14.33 -16.94 -7.64
N TRP A 190 13.59 -18.03 -7.77
CA TRP A 190 12.54 -18.15 -8.78
C TRP A 190 11.31 -17.27 -8.46
N LEU A 191 10.97 -17.10 -7.18
CA LEU A 191 9.88 -16.22 -6.73
C LEU A 191 10.27 -14.73 -6.69
N LEU A 192 11.56 -14.40 -6.65
CA LEU A 192 12.06 -13.02 -6.64
C LEU A 192 11.48 -12.12 -7.75
N PRO A 193 11.44 -12.52 -9.04
CA PRO A 193 10.81 -11.69 -10.09
C PRO A 193 9.32 -11.45 -9.85
N PHE A 194 8.60 -12.39 -9.25
CA PHE A 194 7.18 -12.21 -8.88
C PHE A 194 7.01 -11.31 -7.67
N TRP A 195 7.95 -11.36 -6.71
CA TRP A 195 7.99 -10.39 -5.62
C TRP A 195 8.16 -8.96 -6.16
N TYR A 196 9.12 -8.77 -7.05
CA TYR A 196 9.35 -7.49 -7.71
C TYR A 196 8.14 -7.06 -8.55
N LEU A 197 7.52 -7.97 -9.30
CA LEU A 197 6.28 -7.69 -10.01
C LEU A 197 5.18 -7.20 -9.06
N GLY A 198 5.08 -7.75 -7.85
CA GLY A 198 4.16 -7.28 -6.83
C GLY A 198 4.41 -5.83 -6.40
N GLN A 199 5.68 -5.43 -6.26
CA GLN A 199 6.05 -4.02 -6.00
C GLN A 199 5.63 -3.12 -7.18
N CYS A 200 5.89 -3.55 -8.42
CA CYS A 200 5.46 -2.84 -9.62
C CYS A 200 3.94 -2.67 -9.66
N LEU A 201 3.18 -3.75 -9.40
CA LEU A 201 1.72 -3.69 -9.35
C LEU A 201 1.20 -2.76 -8.25
N SER A 202 1.96 -2.59 -7.16
CA SER A 202 1.64 -1.58 -6.13
C SER A 202 1.86 -0.16 -6.63
N SER A 203 2.99 0.10 -7.29
CA SER A 203 3.28 1.40 -7.92
C SER A 203 2.25 1.74 -8.99
N LEU A 204 1.84 0.77 -9.81
CA LEU A 204 0.80 0.96 -10.83
C LEU A 204 -0.53 1.34 -10.19
N ASN A 205 -0.91 0.68 -9.09
CA ASN A 205 -2.12 1.01 -8.33
C ASN A 205 -2.04 2.45 -7.78
N GLY A 206 -0.93 2.81 -7.10
CA GLY A 206 -0.68 4.15 -6.58
C GLY A 206 -0.66 5.24 -7.65
N TYR A 207 -0.18 4.94 -8.85
CA TYR A 207 -0.21 5.89 -9.97
C TYR A 207 -1.64 6.28 -10.34
N TYR A 208 -2.51 5.29 -10.55
CA TYR A 208 -3.89 5.52 -10.97
C TYR A 208 -4.82 5.97 -9.85
N GLU A 209 -4.39 5.81 -8.60
CA GLU A 209 -4.98 6.44 -7.42
C GLU A 209 -4.84 7.98 -7.43
N HIS A 210 -3.87 8.53 -8.16
CA HIS A 210 -3.64 9.98 -8.26
C HIS A 210 -3.72 10.55 -9.67
N PHE A 211 -3.65 9.73 -10.71
CA PHE A 211 -3.62 10.19 -12.09
C PHE A 211 -4.89 10.95 -12.48
N GLY A 212 -4.80 12.26 -12.63
CA GLY A 212 -5.93 13.15 -12.93
C GLY A 212 -6.74 13.59 -11.70
N GLY A 213 -6.23 13.37 -10.49
CA GLY A 213 -6.65 14.11 -9.30
C GLY A 213 -6.19 15.57 -9.38
N ASN A 214 -6.71 16.42 -8.48
CA ASN A 214 -6.33 17.82 -8.35
C ASN A 214 -5.48 18.02 -7.08
N PRO A 215 -4.14 18.13 -7.19
CA PRO A 215 -3.26 18.33 -6.04
C PRO A 215 -3.52 19.63 -5.25
N GLY A 216 -4.18 20.61 -5.87
CA GLY A 216 -4.50 21.90 -5.24
C GLY A 216 -5.82 21.92 -4.47
N LEU A 217 -6.64 20.87 -4.54
CA LEU A 217 -7.96 20.84 -3.92
C LEU A 217 -8.13 19.61 -3.02
N PRO A 218 -8.13 19.76 -1.68
CA PRO A 218 -8.07 18.63 -0.75
C PRO A 218 -9.11 17.52 -0.92
N ILE A 219 -10.33 17.85 -1.33
CA ILE A 219 -11.39 16.85 -1.54
C ILE A 219 -11.22 16.08 -2.87
N ALA A 220 -10.44 16.61 -3.81
CA ALA A 220 -10.18 16.08 -5.15
C ALA A 220 -8.74 15.60 -5.36
N TRP A 221 -8.02 15.43 -4.26
CA TRP A 221 -6.65 15.00 -4.17
C TRP A 221 -6.37 13.59 -4.77
N GLY A 222 -7.33 12.69 -4.66
CA GLY A 222 -7.24 11.33 -5.21
C GLY A 222 -8.26 11.06 -6.30
N VAL A 223 -8.15 9.89 -6.90
CA VAL A 223 -9.09 9.27 -7.85
C VAL A 223 -9.82 8.15 -7.12
N SER A 224 -11.13 8.00 -7.31
CA SER A 224 -11.88 6.91 -6.68
C SER A 224 -12.42 5.89 -7.67
N ALA A 225 -12.68 4.68 -7.19
CA ALA A 225 -13.23 3.56 -7.94
C ALA A 225 -14.23 2.77 -7.08
N TYR A 226 -15.53 2.94 -7.32
CA TYR A 226 -16.59 2.42 -6.42
C TYR A 226 -17.09 1.01 -6.79
N GLY A 227 -16.36 0.26 -7.61
CA GLY A 227 -16.73 -1.11 -7.99
C GLY A 227 -16.91 -2.01 -6.76
N VAL A 228 -18.03 -2.74 -6.69
CA VAL A 228 -18.40 -3.52 -5.51
C VAL A 228 -17.38 -4.62 -5.21
N LEU A 229 -17.01 -5.41 -6.22
CA LEU A 229 -16.06 -6.51 -6.05
C LEU A 229 -14.67 -6.01 -5.65
N TYR A 230 -14.22 -4.91 -6.28
CA TYR A 230 -12.95 -4.28 -5.93
C TYR A 230 -12.93 -3.88 -4.46
N ASN A 231 -13.94 -3.13 -4.00
CA ASN A 231 -13.98 -2.63 -2.62
C ASN A 231 -14.25 -3.72 -1.58
N LEU A 232 -14.91 -4.82 -1.96
CA LEU A 232 -15.04 -5.98 -1.09
C LEU A 232 -13.69 -6.66 -0.86
N ILE A 233 -12.91 -6.89 -1.94
CA ILE A 233 -11.64 -7.63 -1.86
C ILE A 233 -10.50 -6.73 -1.36
N TRP A 234 -10.46 -5.45 -1.76
CA TRP A 234 -9.44 -4.45 -1.35
C TRP A 234 -9.86 -3.62 -0.14
N MET A 235 -10.79 -4.10 0.70
CA MET A 235 -11.20 -3.45 1.95
C MET A 235 -11.46 -1.94 1.80
N ASN A 236 -12.31 -1.58 0.85
CA ASN A 236 -12.69 -0.21 0.48
C ASN A 236 -11.54 0.70 0.02
N ASN A 237 -10.42 0.17 -0.45
CA ASN A 237 -9.33 0.99 -1.03
C ASN A 237 -9.77 1.82 -2.24
N GLY A 238 -10.84 1.43 -2.93
CA GLY A 238 -11.39 2.21 -4.04
C GLY A 238 -11.97 3.57 -3.63
N TYR A 239 -12.25 3.79 -2.35
CA TYR A 239 -12.64 5.10 -1.81
C TYR A 239 -11.39 5.96 -1.51
N HIS A 240 -10.51 6.09 -2.49
CA HIS A 240 -9.18 6.65 -2.29
C HIS A 240 -9.19 8.18 -2.16
N ALA A 241 -10.05 8.89 -2.90
CA ALA A 241 -10.19 10.34 -2.71
C ALA A 241 -10.75 10.66 -1.31
N GLU A 242 -11.71 9.88 -0.83
CA GLU A 242 -12.22 9.96 0.54
C GLU A 242 -11.12 9.70 1.56
N HIS A 243 -10.32 8.66 1.32
CA HIS A 243 -9.21 8.28 2.17
C HIS A 243 -8.20 9.43 2.27
N HIS A 244 -7.79 10.03 1.17
CA HIS A 244 -6.88 11.19 1.18
C HIS A 244 -7.47 12.43 1.85
N TYR A 245 -8.79 12.65 1.72
CA TYR A 245 -9.46 13.75 2.40
C TYR A 245 -9.59 13.52 3.91
N ARG A 246 -9.70 12.27 4.36
CA ARG A 246 -9.80 11.84 5.77
C ARG A 246 -9.01 10.55 6.05
N PRO A 247 -7.67 10.59 6.14
CA PRO A 247 -6.84 9.37 6.21
C PRO A 247 -7.04 8.56 7.49
N LYS A 248 -7.46 9.21 8.59
CA LYS A 248 -7.77 8.56 9.87
C LYS A 248 -9.16 7.92 9.94
N MET A 249 -9.94 8.00 8.86
CA MET A 249 -11.24 7.32 8.80
C MET A 249 -10.99 5.82 8.65
N HIS A 250 -11.66 5.00 9.45
CA HIS A 250 -11.54 3.55 9.34
C HIS A 250 -12.15 3.06 8.02
N TRP A 251 -11.52 2.09 7.37
CA TRP A 251 -11.89 1.61 6.03
C TRP A 251 -13.35 1.15 5.91
N THR A 252 -13.92 0.60 6.99
CA THR A 252 -15.34 0.17 7.03
C THR A 252 -16.33 1.33 6.94
N LYS A 253 -15.87 2.57 7.19
CA LYS A 253 -16.71 3.78 7.19
C LYS A 253 -16.68 4.53 5.86
N MET A 254 -15.75 4.20 4.96
CA MET A 254 -15.56 4.91 3.69
C MET A 254 -16.82 5.01 2.85
N LYS A 255 -17.58 3.92 2.71
CA LYS A 255 -18.83 3.92 1.95
C LYS A 255 -19.90 4.83 2.54
N VAL A 256 -19.94 5.00 3.86
CA VAL A 256 -20.87 5.94 4.52
C VAL A 256 -20.39 7.36 4.29
N PHE A 257 -19.11 7.61 4.54
CA PHE A 257 -18.49 8.92 4.38
C PHE A 257 -18.61 9.45 2.94
N HIS A 258 -18.37 8.60 1.94
CA HIS A 258 -18.62 8.92 0.53
C HIS A 258 -20.03 9.46 0.29
N ARG A 259 -21.07 8.83 0.87
CA ARG A 259 -22.44 9.32 0.71
C ARG A 259 -22.66 10.69 1.34
N GLU A 260 -21.98 10.99 2.44
CA GLU A 260 -22.08 12.28 3.14
C GLU A 260 -21.44 13.41 2.33
N ILE A 261 -20.33 13.14 1.63
CA ILE A 261 -19.59 14.15 0.86
C ILE A 261 -19.80 14.07 -0.66
N ALA A 262 -20.63 13.14 -1.14
CA ALA A 262 -20.78 12.84 -2.56
C ALA A 262 -21.15 14.07 -3.41
N GLN A 263 -21.97 14.97 -2.87
CA GLN A 263 -22.30 16.22 -3.56
C GLN A 263 -21.10 17.16 -3.65
N GLN A 264 -20.36 17.35 -2.56
CA GLN A 264 -19.15 18.18 -2.54
C GLN A 264 -18.08 17.62 -3.48
N GLN A 265 -17.92 16.29 -3.54
CA GLN A 265 -17.00 15.65 -4.48
C GLN A 265 -17.42 15.88 -5.95
N ARG A 266 -18.72 15.83 -6.26
CA ARG A 266 -19.22 16.15 -7.62
C ARG A 266 -18.94 17.61 -7.99
N GLU A 267 -19.23 18.54 -7.09
CA GLU A 267 -18.99 19.97 -7.28
C GLU A 267 -17.49 20.29 -7.45
N ALA A 268 -16.63 19.60 -6.70
CA ALA A 268 -15.18 19.70 -6.79
C ALA A 268 -14.56 18.98 -8.00
N GLY A 269 -15.35 18.24 -8.79
CA GLY A 269 -14.87 17.51 -9.95
C GLY A 269 -13.95 16.33 -9.61
N VAL A 270 -14.16 15.65 -8.48
CA VAL A 270 -13.37 14.47 -8.10
C VAL A 270 -13.44 13.42 -9.19
N LYS A 271 -12.27 12.96 -9.65
CA LYS A 271 -12.18 11.94 -10.70
C LYS A 271 -12.60 10.57 -10.16
N VAL A 272 -13.43 9.88 -10.93
CA VAL A 272 -13.86 8.51 -10.66
C VAL A 272 -13.58 7.65 -11.88
N ILE A 273 -13.05 6.44 -11.67
CA ILE A 273 -12.82 5.44 -12.73
C ILE A 273 -13.70 4.20 -12.52
N PRO A 274 -14.11 3.51 -13.61
CA PRO A 274 -15.04 2.37 -13.51
C PRO A 274 -14.37 1.04 -13.13
N VAL A 275 -13.05 0.99 -13.08
CA VAL A 275 -12.24 -0.20 -12.79
C VAL A 275 -11.37 0.03 -11.55
N SER A 276 -10.83 -1.04 -10.96
CA SER A 276 -9.84 -0.92 -9.88
C SER A 276 -8.63 -0.10 -10.32
N HIS A 277 -7.97 0.61 -9.41
CA HIS A 277 -6.83 1.48 -9.76
C HIS A 277 -5.70 0.74 -10.46
N GLY A 278 -5.36 -0.49 -10.05
CA GLY A 278 -4.39 -1.33 -10.78
C GLY A 278 -4.74 -1.65 -12.25
N LEU A 279 -5.98 -1.42 -12.68
CA LEU A 279 -6.45 -1.55 -14.07
C LEU A 279 -6.74 -0.19 -14.73
N GLY A 280 -6.38 0.92 -14.09
CA GLY A 280 -6.66 2.28 -14.57
C GLY A 280 -6.11 2.56 -15.96
N PHE A 281 -5.04 1.87 -16.37
CA PHE A 281 -4.46 1.97 -17.71
C PHE A 281 -5.38 1.53 -18.86
N LEU A 282 -6.45 0.79 -18.55
CA LEU A 282 -7.48 0.40 -19.52
C LEU A 282 -8.51 1.50 -19.77
N VAL A 283 -8.48 2.59 -18.98
CA VAL A 283 -9.46 3.67 -19.05
C VAL A 283 -8.95 4.77 -19.98
N ALA A 284 -9.83 5.23 -20.87
CA ALA A 284 -9.57 6.44 -21.66
C ALA A 284 -9.59 7.67 -20.73
N HIS A 285 -8.41 8.18 -20.39
CA HIS A 285 -8.28 9.40 -19.62
C HIS A 285 -8.31 10.60 -20.57
N ARG A 286 -9.42 11.34 -20.58
CA ARG A 286 -9.52 12.57 -21.35
C ARG A 286 -8.48 13.56 -20.83
N LYS A 287 -7.75 14.19 -21.75
CA LYS A 287 -7.01 15.41 -21.47
C LYS A 287 -8.07 16.51 -21.38
N ASN A 288 -8.26 17.08 -20.20
CA ASN A 288 -8.98 18.34 -20.07
C ASN A 288 -8.16 19.45 -20.72
#